data_AF-A0ABD5RXV3-F1
#
_entry.id   AF-A0ABD5RXV3-F1
#
_cell.length_a   1.000
_cell.length_b   1.000
_cell.length_c   1.000
_cell.angle_alpha   90.00
_cell.angle_beta   90.00
_cell.angle_gamma   90.00
#
_symmetry.space_group_name_H-M   'P 1'
#
loop_
_entity.id
_entity.type
_entity.pdbx_description
1 polymer ?
#
loop_
_entity_poly.entity_id
_entity_poly.type
_entity_poly.pdbx_seq_one_letter_code
_entity_poly.pdbx_strand_id
1 'polypeptide(L)'
;AWGVPEAATLGVLYAAFTVVSAIVSDYAGDVEDRFGARRVLLFLPLGIAVFYLLPAVVPLLAFPMFFAMKGGFTLVWPISKRYMNDRIESVGRATVLSVVSMLRAIAGIPFRIGSGVVADVTTPLIAVAALGAAFVVCTAVLRAVTTPIRVEEGAVASGD
;
A
#
# COMPACT_ATOMS: atom_id res chain seq x y z
N ALA A 1 -24.12 10.90 22.41
CA ALA A 1 -23.13 11.58 21.56
C ALA A 1 -22.27 12.48 22.46
N TRP A 2 -20.94 12.30 22.46
CA TRP A 2 -20.02 12.86 23.47
C TRP A 2 -19.70 14.37 23.31
N GLY A 3 -20.64 15.19 22.82
CA GLY A 3 -20.50 16.65 22.74
C GLY A 3 -19.39 17.20 21.84
N VAL A 4 -18.52 16.34 21.29
CA VAL A 4 -17.50 16.70 20.31
C VAL A 4 -18.16 16.73 18.92
N PRO A 5 -18.06 17.84 18.17
CA PRO A 5 -18.56 17.91 16.80
C PRO A 5 -17.95 16.79 15.96
N GLU A 6 -18.71 16.12 15.09
CA GLU A 6 -18.20 15.02 14.27
C GLU A 6 -16.97 15.45 13.46
N ALA A 7 -16.99 16.69 12.98
CA ALA A 7 -15.89 17.34 12.28
C ALA A 7 -14.59 17.41 13.11
N ALA A 8 -14.68 17.68 14.42
CA ALA A 8 -13.52 17.76 15.30
C ALA A 8 -12.91 16.38 15.56
N THR A 9 -13.73 15.35 15.77
CA THR A 9 -13.26 13.95 15.89
C THR A 9 -12.57 13.46 14.61
N LEU A 10 -13.13 13.76 13.44
CA LEU A 10 -12.51 13.41 12.16
C LEU A 10 -11.21 14.21 11.95
N GLY A 11 -11.19 15.49 12.30
CA GLY A 11 -9.99 16.33 12.22
C GLY A 11 -8.83 15.77 13.05
N VAL A 12 -9.08 15.40 14.31
CA VAL A 12 -8.07 14.77 15.19
C VAL A 12 -7.58 13.44 14.63
N LEU A 13 -8.47 12.61 14.10
CA LEU A 13 -8.10 11.34 13.48
C LEU A 13 -7.20 11.54 12.25
N TYR A 14 -7.54 12.48 11.38
CA TYR A 14 -6.72 12.82 10.21
C TYR A 14 -5.37 13.43 10.61
N ALA A 15 -5.32 14.22 11.67
CA ALA A 15 -4.07 14.72 12.23
C ALA A 15 -3.18 13.56 12.72
N ALA A 16 -3.74 12.60 13.45
CA ALA A 16 -3.03 11.40 13.88
C ALA A 16 -2.52 10.58 12.67
N PHE A 17 -3.33 10.40 11.63
CA PHE A 17 -2.87 9.77 10.39
C PHE A 17 -1.72 10.52 9.74
N THR A 18 -1.73 11.85 9.78
CA THR A 18 -0.69 12.68 9.18
C THR A 18 0.61 12.53 9.96
N VAL A 19 0.56 12.57 11.29
CA VAL A 19 1.73 12.34 12.16
C VAL A 19 2.33 10.95 11.91
N VAL A 20 1.50 9.89 11.92
CA VAL A 20 1.98 8.53 11.64
C VAL A 20 2.56 8.42 10.24
N SER A 21 1.91 9.02 9.24
CA SER A 21 2.42 9.01 7.86
C SER A 21 3.76 9.74 7.75
N ALA A 22 3.93 10.86 8.44
CA ALA A 22 5.19 11.60 8.46
C ALA A 22 6.33 10.76 9.08
N ILE A 23 6.08 10.14 10.23
CA ILE A 23 7.05 9.25 10.89
C ILE A 23 7.42 8.09 9.97
N VAL A 24 6.42 7.39 9.41
CA VAL A 24 6.66 6.24 8.52
C VAL A 24 7.39 6.67 7.23
N SER A 25 7.12 7.88 6.72
CA SER A 25 7.82 8.42 5.56
C SER A 25 9.30 8.68 5.84
N ASP A 26 9.65 9.11 7.05
CA ASP A 26 11.04 9.37 7.45
C ASP A 26 11.85 8.06 7.46
N TYR A 27 11.24 6.99 8.00
CA TYR A 27 11.83 5.65 8.01
C TYR A 27 11.78 4.93 6.65
N ALA A 28 11.28 5.55 5.58
CA ALA A 28 11.13 4.87 4.30
C ALA A 28 12.48 4.44 3.71
N GLY A 29 13.52 5.27 3.87
CA GLY A 29 14.88 4.93 3.46
C GLY A 29 15.43 3.75 4.24
N ASP A 30 15.33 3.79 5.58
CA ASP A 30 15.83 2.71 6.44
C ASP A 30 15.16 1.36 6.14
N VAL A 31 13.86 1.37 5.84
CA VAL A 31 13.11 0.16 5.46
C VAL A 31 13.56 -0.35 4.09
N GLU A 32 13.79 0.55 3.13
CA GLU A 32 14.31 0.21 1.81
C GLU A 32 15.73 -0.38 1.90
N ASP A 33 16.62 0.21 2.70
CA ASP A 33 18.01 -0.22 2.87
C ASP A 33 18.09 -1.58 3.60
N ARG A 34 17.24 -1.80 4.60
CA ARG A 34 17.25 -3.03 5.40
C ARG A 34 16.60 -4.22 4.69
N PHE A 35 15.49 -4.00 4.00
CA PHE A 35 14.70 -5.09 3.41
C PHE A 35 14.84 -5.19 1.89
N GLY A 36 15.35 -4.14 1.24
CA GLY A 36 15.42 -4.00 -0.21
C GLY A 36 14.10 -3.58 -0.82
N ALA A 37 14.13 -2.60 -1.74
CA ALA A 37 12.96 -2.07 -2.44
C ALA A 37 12.03 -3.15 -2.98
N ARG A 38 12.59 -4.19 -3.61
CA ARG A 38 11.82 -5.27 -4.24
C ARG A 38 11.01 -6.11 -3.25
N ARG A 39 11.57 -6.44 -2.07
CA ARG A 39 10.84 -7.21 -1.05
C ARG A 39 9.77 -6.34 -0.40
N VAL A 40 10.09 -5.09 -0.10
CA VAL A 40 9.12 -4.14 0.47
C VAL A 40 7.93 -3.95 -0.47
N LEU A 41 8.17 -3.69 -1.76
CA LEU A 41 7.11 -3.51 -2.75
C LEU A 41 6.23 -4.75 -2.96
N LEU A 42 6.71 -5.95 -2.60
CA LEU A 42 5.93 -7.19 -2.71
C LEU A 42 5.18 -7.51 -1.41
N PHE A 43 5.87 -7.49 -0.27
CA PHE A 43 5.31 -7.93 1.01
C PHE A 43 4.49 -6.86 1.71
N LEU A 44 4.81 -5.58 1.52
CA LEU A 44 4.10 -4.50 2.20
C LEU A 44 2.63 -4.37 1.73
N PRO A 45 2.31 -4.36 0.42
CA PRO A 45 0.91 -4.36 -0.02
C PRO A 45 0.16 -5.61 0.44
N LEU A 46 0.82 -6.77 0.48
CA LEU A 46 0.23 -8.01 0.98
C LEU A 46 -0.09 -7.90 2.48
N GLY A 47 0.83 -7.35 3.28
CA GLY A 47 0.59 -7.08 4.69
C GLY A 47 -0.64 -6.19 4.88
N ILE A 48 -0.72 -5.06 4.16
CA ILE A 48 -1.88 -4.15 4.20
C ILE A 48 -3.17 -4.88 3.81
N ALA A 49 -3.14 -5.73 2.79
CA ALA A 49 -4.30 -6.52 2.38
C ALA A 49 -4.78 -7.49 3.48
N VAL A 50 -3.88 -8.06 4.27
CA VAL A 50 -4.25 -8.88 5.44
C VAL A 50 -4.89 -8.01 6.53
N PHE A 51 -4.36 -6.80 6.78
CA PHE A 51 -4.97 -5.85 7.72
C PHE A 51 -6.41 -5.49 7.35
N TYR A 52 -6.78 -5.52 6.06
CA TYR A 52 -8.15 -5.25 5.60
C TYR A 52 -9.15 -6.33 6.02
N LEU A 53 -8.69 -7.53 6.40
CA LEU A 53 -9.55 -8.62 6.86
C LEU A 53 -9.93 -8.49 8.34
N LEU A 54 -9.12 -7.79 9.15
CA LEU A 54 -9.32 -7.68 10.59
C LEU A 54 -10.69 -7.10 11.01
N PRO A 55 -11.21 -6.04 10.35
CA PRO A 55 -12.47 -5.44 10.76
C PRO A 55 -13.69 -6.35 10.58
N ALA A 56 -13.59 -7.39 9.74
CA ALA A 56 -14.65 -8.39 9.58
C ALA A 56 -14.76 -9.34 10.79
N VAL A 57 -13.68 -9.52 11.55
CA VAL A 57 -13.67 -10.35 12.76
C VAL A 57 -14.02 -9.51 13.98
N VAL A 58 -13.34 -8.38 14.13
CA VAL A 58 -13.56 -7.43 15.23
C VAL A 58 -13.60 -6.02 14.65
N PRO A 59 -14.76 -5.34 14.62
CA PRO A 59 -14.89 -4.01 14.03
C PRO A 59 -13.91 -2.98 14.60
N LEU A 60 -13.52 -3.11 15.88
CA LEU A 60 -12.54 -2.24 16.52
C LEU A 60 -11.14 -2.34 15.87
N LEU A 61 -10.82 -3.44 15.19
CA LEU A 61 -9.57 -3.58 14.43
C LEU A 61 -9.56 -2.74 13.13
N ALA A 62 -10.63 -1.99 12.84
CA ALA A 62 -10.59 -0.95 11.82
C ALA A 62 -9.54 0.12 12.11
N PHE A 63 -9.30 0.46 13.39
CA PHE A 63 -8.27 1.43 13.77
C PHE A 63 -6.87 1.03 13.29
N PRO A 64 -6.29 -0.12 13.70
CA PRO A 64 -4.98 -0.55 13.22
C PRO A 64 -4.94 -0.74 11.70
N MET A 65 -6.05 -1.19 11.09
CA MET A 65 -6.17 -1.28 9.64
C MET A 65 -5.98 0.08 8.95
N PHE A 66 -6.63 1.15 9.44
CA PHE A 66 -6.46 2.49 8.87
C PHE A 66 -5.03 3.01 9.02
N PHE A 67 -4.36 2.74 10.15
CA PHE A 67 -2.96 3.11 10.33
C PHE A 67 -2.03 2.33 9.40
N ALA A 68 -2.24 1.01 9.24
CA ALA A 68 -1.50 0.18 8.30
C ALA A 68 -1.69 0.65 6.85
N MET A 69 -2.93 0.99 6.47
CA MET A 69 -3.27 1.55 5.16
C MET A 69 -2.54 2.88 4.91
N LYS A 70 -2.65 3.83 5.85
CA LYS A 70 -2.11 5.19 5.69
C LYS A 70 -0.58 5.18 5.73
N GLY A 71 0.01 4.50 6.71
CA GLY A 71 1.46 4.35 6.82
C GLY A 71 2.05 3.58 5.64
N GLY A 72 1.47 2.42 5.31
CA GLY A 72 1.95 1.59 4.22
C GLY A 72 1.88 2.27 2.85
N PHE A 73 0.80 3.00 2.54
CA PHE A 73 0.72 3.80 1.32
C PHE A 73 1.81 4.88 1.24
N THR A 74 2.13 5.49 2.38
CA THR A 74 3.16 6.52 2.50
C THR A 74 4.57 5.95 2.32
N LEU A 75 4.77 4.67 2.65
CA LEU A 75 6.03 3.95 2.48
C LEU A 75 6.23 3.45 1.04
N VAL A 76 5.18 2.94 0.39
CA VAL A 76 5.24 2.42 -0.99
C VAL A 76 5.60 3.51 -1.99
N TRP A 77 5.11 4.73 -1.79
CA TRP A 77 5.22 5.80 -2.78
C TRP A 77 6.65 6.31 -3.01
N PRO A 78 7.44 6.66 -1.97
CA PRO A 78 8.85 7.03 -2.12
C PRO A 78 9.70 5.91 -2.72
N ILE A 79 9.53 4.68 -2.23
CA ILE A 79 10.29 3.51 -2.68
C ILE A 79 10.00 3.22 -4.15
N SER A 80 8.72 3.23 -4.55
CA SER A 80 8.34 3.02 -5.96
C SER A 80 8.93 4.09 -6.86
N LYS A 81 8.89 5.36 -6.44
CA LYS A 81 9.46 6.47 -7.19
C LYS A 81 10.98 6.32 -7.34
N ARG A 82 11.69 5.98 -6.27
CA ARG A 82 13.14 5.77 -6.30
C ARG A 82 13.49 4.60 -7.22
N TYR A 83 12.83 3.46 -7.04
CA TYR A 83 13.00 2.29 -7.89
C TYR A 83 12.79 2.57 -9.39
N MET A 84 11.76 3.34 -9.75
CA MET A 84 11.53 3.75 -11.13
C MET A 84 12.60 4.72 -11.63
N ASN A 85 12.95 5.71 -10.81
CA ASN A 85 13.94 6.72 -11.14
C ASN A 85 15.31 6.12 -11.45
N ASP A 86 15.69 5.06 -10.74
CA ASP A 86 16.98 4.39 -10.90
C ASP A 86 17.04 3.52 -12.16
N ARG A 87 15.89 3.21 -12.78
CA ARG A 87 15.78 2.38 -13.99
C ARG A 87 15.38 3.13 -15.26
N ILE A 88 15.13 4.43 -15.19
CA ILE A 88 14.73 5.25 -16.35
C ILE A 88 15.90 6.18 -16.70
N GLU A 89 16.36 6.12 -17.96
CA GLU A 89 17.36 7.05 -18.49
C GLU A 89 16.90 8.51 -18.35
N SER A 90 17.86 9.44 -18.24
CA SER A 90 17.58 10.85 -17.95
C SER A 90 16.69 11.53 -19.01
N VAL A 91 16.77 11.09 -20.26
CA VAL A 91 15.96 11.64 -21.36
C VAL A 91 14.54 11.07 -21.31
N GLY A 92 13.55 11.95 -21.12
CA GLY A 92 12.13 11.55 -21.13
C GLY A 92 11.57 11.02 -19.81
N ARG A 93 12.37 10.96 -18.74
CA ARG A 93 11.93 10.52 -17.39
C ARG A 93 10.67 11.22 -16.88
N ALA A 94 10.56 12.54 -17.07
CA ALA A 94 9.39 13.30 -16.68
C ALA A 94 8.10 12.83 -17.37
N THR A 95 8.18 12.55 -18.68
CA THR A 95 7.04 12.04 -19.47
C THR A 95 6.64 10.64 -19.01
N VAL A 96 7.60 9.74 -18.83
CA VAL A 96 7.33 8.37 -18.36
C VAL A 96 6.68 8.38 -16.97
N LEU A 97 7.22 9.18 -16.03
CA LEU A 97 6.65 9.30 -14.69
C LEU A 97 5.23 9.90 -14.71
N SER A 98 4.96 10.84 -15.61
CA SER A 98 3.62 11.40 -15.81
C SER A 98 2.63 10.36 -16.32
N VAL A 99 3.00 9.62 -17.38
CA VAL A 99 2.18 8.53 -17.95
C VAL A 99 1.89 7.47 -16.89
N VAL A 100 2.91 7.05 -16.13
CA VAL A 100 2.72 6.05 -15.06
C VAL A 100 1.80 6.58 -13.96
N SER A 101 1.94 7.84 -13.58
CA SER A 101 1.05 8.47 -12.59
C SER A 101 -0.40 8.53 -13.08
N MET A 102 -0.60 8.84 -14.36
CA MET A 102 -1.92 8.89 -15.00
C MET A 102 -2.55 7.50 -15.11
N LEU A 103 -1.80 6.50 -15.58
CA LEU A 103 -2.26 5.11 -15.66
C LEU A 103 -2.65 4.58 -14.29
N ARG A 104 -1.87 4.87 -13.25
CA ARG A 104 -2.20 4.48 -11.88
C ARG A 104 -3.45 5.18 -11.36
N ALA A 105 -3.63 6.46 -11.67
CA ALA A 105 -4.84 7.19 -11.29
C ALA A 105 -6.09 6.60 -11.96
N ILE A 106 -6.00 6.29 -13.25
CA ILE A 106 -7.06 5.64 -14.03
C ILE A 106 -7.36 4.24 -13.47
N ALA A 107 -6.33 3.45 -13.19
CA ALA A 107 -6.47 2.12 -12.61
C ALA A 107 -7.18 2.15 -11.24
N GLY A 108 -7.07 3.25 -10.48
CA GLY A 108 -7.76 3.43 -9.21
C GLY A 108 -9.26 3.72 -9.31
N ILE A 109 -9.74 4.20 -10.46
CA ILE A 109 -11.16 4.55 -10.68
C ILE A 109 -12.10 3.35 -10.47
N PRO A 110 -11.91 2.19 -11.13
CA PRO A 110 -12.80 1.05 -10.95
C PRO A 110 -12.82 0.55 -9.50
N PHE A 111 -11.70 0.63 -8.78
CA PHE A 111 -11.67 0.25 -7.37
C PHE A 111 -12.49 1.19 -6.49
N ARG A 112 -12.43 2.52 -6.73
CA ARG A 112 -13.20 3.51 -5.96
C ARG A 112 -14.69 3.39 -6.20
N ILE A 113 -15.11 3.17 -7.45
CA ILE A 113 -16.52 3.01 -7.81
C ILE A 113 -17.02 1.65 -7.35
N GLY A 114 -16.28 0.58 -7.68
CA GLY A 114 -16.64 -0.79 -7.35
C GLY A 114 -16.73 -1.04 -5.84
N SER A 115 -15.82 -0.48 -5.04
CA SER A 115 -15.90 -0.61 -3.58
C SER A 115 -17.11 0.11 -2.99
N GLY A 116 -17.51 1.26 -3.55
CA GLY A 116 -18.71 1.98 -3.14
C GLY A 116 -19.98 1.17 -3.40
N VAL A 117 -20.14 0.65 -4.63
CA VAL A 117 -21.29 -0.20 -4.99
C VAL A 117 -21.38 -1.43 -4.09
N VAL A 118 -20.25 -2.10 -3.80
CA VAL A 118 -20.23 -3.25 -2.90
C VAL A 118 -20.59 -2.85 -1.46
N ALA A 119 -20.13 -1.68 -1.00
CA ALA A 119 -20.46 -1.17 0.33
C ALA A 119 -21.94 -0.84 0.49
N ASP A 120 -22.58 -0.30 -0.56
CA ASP A 120 -24.00 0.05 -0.55
C ASP A 120 -24.91 -1.18 -0.43
N VAL A 121 -24.53 -2.31 -1.04
CA VAL A 121 -25.32 -3.56 -1.01
C VAL A 121 -24.99 -4.51 0.14
N THR A 122 -23.86 -4.30 0.84
CA THR A 122 -23.45 -5.13 1.98
C THR A 122 -23.31 -4.29 3.24
N THR A 123 -22.07 -4.01 3.65
CA THR A 123 -21.68 -3.02 4.65
C THR A 123 -20.29 -2.51 4.29
N PRO A 124 -19.89 -1.31 4.73
CA PRO A 124 -18.53 -0.80 4.51
C PRO A 124 -17.42 -1.75 5.01
N LEU A 125 -17.66 -2.44 6.14
CA LEU A 125 -16.70 -3.40 6.70
C LEU A 125 -16.51 -4.62 5.80
N ILE A 126 -17.61 -5.19 5.28
CA ILE A 126 -17.57 -6.33 4.36
C ILE A 126 -16.92 -5.94 3.04
N ALA A 127 -17.20 -4.74 2.51
CA ALA A 127 -16.59 -4.26 1.27
C ALA A 127 -15.07 -4.12 1.38
N VAL A 128 -14.56 -3.60 2.50
CA VAL A 128 -13.12 -3.51 2.76
C VAL A 128 -12.49 -4.89 2.92
N ALA A 129 -13.13 -5.79 3.65
CA ALA A 129 -12.64 -7.17 3.81
C ALA A 129 -12.62 -7.93 2.48
N ALA A 130 -13.65 -7.78 1.65
CA ALA A 130 -13.71 -8.36 0.32
C ALA A 130 -12.58 -7.85 -0.58
N LEU A 131 -12.25 -6.55 -0.49
CA LEU A 131 -11.12 -5.96 -1.20
C LEU A 131 -9.78 -6.53 -0.71
N GLY A 132 -9.61 -6.68 0.61
CA GLY A 132 -8.44 -7.33 1.20
C GLY A 132 -8.28 -8.77 0.71
N ALA A 133 -9.36 -9.55 0.73
CA ALA A 133 -9.39 -10.92 0.24
C ALA A 133 -9.04 -10.99 -1.25
N ALA A 134 -9.60 -10.10 -2.07
CA ALA A 134 -9.29 -10.02 -3.50
C ALA A 134 -7.80 -9.76 -3.75
N PHE A 135 -7.16 -8.86 -2.98
CA PHE A 135 -5.72 -8.62 -3.09
C PHE A 135 -4.87 -9.81 -2.65
N VAL A 136 -5.25 -10.51 -1.58
CA VAL A 136 -4.56 -11.74 -1.14
C VAL A 136 -4.66 -12.83 -2.20
N VAL A 137 -5.86 -13.07 -2.74
CA VAL A 137 -6.10 -14.06 -3.80
C VAL A 137 -5.32 -13.70 -5.06
N CYS A 138 -5.37 -12.44 -5.51
CA CYS A 138 -4.62 -11.98 -6.67
C CYS A 138 -3.11 -12.20 -6.48
N THR A 139 -2.59 -11.88 -5.29
CA THR A 139 -1.18 -12.12 -4.96
C THR A 139 -0.83 -13.61 -4.98
N ALA A 140 -1.69 -14.47 -4.42
CA ALA A 140 -1.50 -15.91 -4.42
C ALA A 140 -1.52 -16.49 -5.85
N VAL A 141 -2.47 -16.06 -6.67
CA VAL A 141 -2.56 -16.44 -8.09
C VAL A 141 -1.33 -15.98 -8.86
N LEU A 142 -0.90 -14.72 -8.69
CA LEU A 142 0.31 -14.22 -9.31
C LEU A 142 1.53 -15.04 -8.91
N ARG A 143 1.68 -15.40 -7.63
CA ARG A 143 2.77 -16.28 -7.17
C ARG A 143 2.69 -17.70 -7.70
N ALA A 144 1.50 -18.21 -7.98
CA ALA A 144 1.31 -19.55 -8.53
C ALA A 144 1.59 -19.60 -10.04
N VAL A 145 1.22 -18.53 -10.78
CA VAL A 145 1.36 -18.46 -12.24
C VAL A 145 2.73 -17.93 -12.67
N THR A 146 3.34 -17.05 -11.88
CA THR A 146 4.69 -16.53 -12.15
C THR A 146 5.73 -17.28 -11.31
N THR A 147 6.72 -17.89 -11.98
CA THR A 147 7.90 -18.42 -11.28
C THR A 147 8.54 -17.27 -10.51
N PRO A 148 8.77 -17.37 -9.19
CA PRO A 148 9.31 -16.27 -8.40
C PRO A 148 10.59 -15.78 -9.07
N ILE A 149 10.59 -14.50 -9.49
CA ILE A 149 11.76 -13.85 -10.08
C ILE A 149 12.95 -14.20 -9.19
N ARG A 150 13.99 -14.83 -9.76
CA ARG A 150 15.16 -15.32 -9.01
C ARG A 150 15.62 -14.22 -8.05
N VAL A 151 15.77 -14.59 -6.79
CA VAL A 151 16.53 -13.80 -5.84
C VAL A 151 17.96 -14.04 -6.29
N GLU A 152 18.60 -13.05 -6.93
CA GLU A 152 20.06 -13.08 -7.03
C GLU A 152 20.57 -12.95 -5.60
N GLU A 153 20.81 -14.09 -4.96
CA GLU A 153 21.74 -14.19 -3.85
C GLU A 153 23.08 -13.65 -4.35
N GLY A 154 23.64 -12.73 -3.57
CA GLY A 154 24.72 -11.87 -3.98
C GLY A 154 25.86 -12.62 -4.67
N ALA A 155 26.33 -12.03 -5.77
CA ALA A 155 27.68 -12.20 -6.28
C ALA A 155 28.70 -11.63 -5.27
N VAL A 156 28.71 -12.19 -4.05
CA VAL A 156 29.71 -11.97 -3.00
C VAL A 156 30.25 -13.34 -2.61
N ALA A 157 30.98 -13.95 -3.53
CA ALA A 157 32.10 -14.83 -3.25
C ALA A 157 33.24 -14.29 -4.11
N SER A 158 33.91 -13.25 -3.60
CA SER A 158 35.31 -13.34 -3.18
C SER A 158 36.20 -13.78 -4.33
N GLY A 159 36.81 -12.78 -4.98
CA GLY A 159 38.10 -13.00 -5.59
C GLY A 159 39.07 -13.39 -4.48
N ASP A 160 39.62 -14.59 -4.63
CA ASP A 160 40.99 -14.95 -4.27
C ASP A 160 41.57 -15.68 -5.48
#